data_AF-A0A955QH67-F1
#
_entry.id   AF-A0A955QH67-F1
#
_cell.length_a   1.000
_cell.length_b   1.000
_cell.length_c   1.000
_cell.angle_alpha   90.00
_cell.angle_beta   90.00
_cell.angle_gamma   90.00
#
_symmetry.space_group_name_H-M   'P 1'
#
loop_
_entity.id
_entity.type
_entity.pdbx_description
1 polymer ?
#
loop_
_entity_poly.entity_id
_entity_poly.type
_entity_poly.pdbx_seq_one_letter_code
_entity_poly.pdbx_strand_id
1 'polypeptide(L)'
;PNLFLGRNIEKRSGAQLRAKEKVTTHFGAATLEHAFFENLNGRILARYGIRLYNPNFSQRDTHFWTIGPHLKWNITPSLEWFLGYHFERGLAKGRNSETLKDDVSYVNHYMSSELEWRPGLATSIGLAFHYERNLFT
;
A
#
# COMPACT_ATOMS: atom_id res chain seq x y z
N PRO A 1 5.26 -1.15 -1.55
CA PRO A 1 6.42 -1.03 -2.47
C PRO A 1 7.77 -0.91 -1.73
N ASN A 2 8.30 -2.03 -1.24
CA ASN A 2 9.65 -2.13 -0.66
C ASN A 2 10.68 -2.66 -1.67
N LEU A 3 10.31 -2.72 -2.96
CA LEU A 3 11.05 -3.40 -4.02
C LEU A 3 12.45 -2.82 -4.28
N PHE A 4 12.73 -1.60 -3.82
CA PHE A 4 14.02 -0.92 -4.00
C PHE A 4 14.83 -0.79 -2.71
N LEU A 5 14.48 -1.50 -1.63
CA LEU A 5 15.28 -1.45 -0.39
C LEU A 5 16.52 -2.36 -0.53
N GLY A 6 17.72 -1.77 -0.54
CA GLY A 6 18.97 -2.52 -0.70
C GLY A 6 20.16 -1.66 -1.12
N ARG A 7 21.23 -2.32 -1.61
CA ARG A 7 22.34 -1.64 -2.29
C ARG A 7 21.91 -1.32 -3.72
N ASN A 8 21.66 -0.06 -4.02
CA ASN A 8 21.31 0.39 -5.36
C ASN A 8 22.38 1.32 -5.94
N ILE A 9 22.41 1.38 -7.26
CA ILE A 9 23.35 2.21 -8.00
C ILE A 9 22.86 3.66 -7.92
N GLU A 10 23.68 4.49 -7.29
CA GLU A 10 23.45 5.93 -7.15
C GLU A 10 23.78 6.61 -8.49
N LYS A 11 22.78 7.29 -9.08
CA LYS A 11 22.90 7.93 -10.41
C LYS A 11 23.11 9.44 -10.33
N ARG A 12 23.07 10.05 -9.14
CA ARG A 12 23.06 11.52 -8.98
C ARG A 12 24.45 12.16 -9.09
N SER A 13 25.49 11.49 -8.59
CA SER A 13 26.87 11.97 -8.60
C SER A 13 27.60 11.70 -9.93
N GLY A 14 27.00 10.94 -10.85
CA GLY A 14 27.66 10.43 -12.06
C GLY A 14 28.65 9.30 -11.81
N ALA A 15 28.98 8.96 -10.55
CA ALA A 15 30.00 7.98 -10.19
C ALA A 15 29.50 6.52 -10.11
N GLN A 16 28.20 6.27 -10.30
CA GLN A 16 27.58 4.92 -10.24
C GLN A 16 27.94 4.12 -8.97
N LEU A 17 28.07 4.79 -7.83
CA LEU A 17 28.48 4.15 -6.59
C LEU A 17 27.31 3.37 -5.98
N ARG A 18 27.59 2.18 -5.41
CA ARG A 18 26.57 1.42 -4.66
C ARG A 18 26.35 2.07 -3.30
N ALA A 19 25.23 2.78 -3.14
CA ALA A 19 24.82 3.35 -1.86
C ALA A 19 23.68 2.55 -1.23
N LYS A 20 23.61 2.57 0.10
CA LYS A 20 22.47 2.00 0.83
C LYS A 20 21.27 2.92 0.62
N GLU A 21 20.22 2.41 0.00
CA GLU A 21 18.95 3.11 -0.14
C GLU A 21 18.17 3.00 1.17
N LYS A 22 17.72 4.14 1.69
CA LYS A 22 16.86 4.22 2.87
C LYS A 22 15.65 5.09 2.52
N VAL A 23 14.47 4.66 2.95
CA VAL A 23 13.24 5.43 2.81
C VAL A 23 12.60 5.63 4.18
N THR A 24 12.16 6.85 4.44
CA THR A 24 11.35 7.21 5.61
C THR A 24 9.97 7.60 5.12
N THR A 25 8.92 7.01 5.71
CA THR A 25 7.53 7.28 5.33
C THR A 25 6.84 8.05 6.44
N HIS A 26 6.22 9.18 6.10
CA HIS A 26 5.33 9.92 6.99
C HIS A 26 3.95 9.95 6.35
N PHE A 27 2.92 9.54 7.08
CA PHE A 27 1.56 9.53 6.55
C PHE A 27 0.52 9.77 7.65
N GLY A 28 -0.60 10.35 7.24
CA GLY A 28 -1.84 10.37 8.01
C GLY A 28 -2.82 9.36 7.43
N ALA A 29 -3.71 8.86 8.27
CA ALA A 29 -4.79 7.98 7.88
C ALA A 29 -6.12 8.48 8.44
N ALA A 30 -7.18 8.34 7.66
CA ALA A 30 -8.55 8.56 8.07
C ALA A 30 -9.36 7.32 7.73
N THR A 31 -10.29 6.98 8.62
CA THR A 31 -11.16 5.82 8.46
C THR A 31 -12.59 6.26 8.72
N LEU A 32 -13.49 5.92 7.81
CA LEU A 32 -14.93 6.05 8.00
C LEU A 32 -15.53 4.65 8.09
N GLU A 33 -16.26 4.36 9.15
CA GLU A 33 -16.90 3.07 9.37
C GLU A 33 -18.41 3.26 9.43
N HIS A 34 -19.15 2.30 8.88
CA HIS A 34 -20.59 2.33 8.87
C HIS A 34 -21.16 0.91 8.89
N ALA A 35 -22.06 0.65 9.83
CA ALA A 35 -22.84 -0.59 9.86
C ALA A 35 -24.04 -0.42 8.92
N PHE A 36 -24.03 -1.11 7.77
CA PHE A 36 -25.17 -1.10 6.85
C PHE A 36 -26.33 -1.95 7.41
N PHE A 37 -25.98 -3.07 8.04
CA PHE A 37 -26.88 -4.00 8.71
C PHE A 37 -26.15 -4.60 9.93
N GLU A 38 -26.87 -5.31 10.80
CA GLU A 38 -26.27 -5.97 11.98
C GLU A 38 -25.13 -6.93 11.61
N ASN A 39 -25.22 -7.57 10.44
CA ASN A 39 -24.25 -8.54 9.96
C ASN A 39 -23.31 -7.97 8.87
N LEU A 40 -23.43 -6.70 8.48
CA LEU A 40 -22.66 -6.13 7.37
C LEU A 40 -22.11 -4.74 7.71
N ASN A 41 -20.80 -4.64 7.75
CA ASN A 41 -20.09 -3.42 8.10
C ASN A 41 -19.17 -3.00 6.95
N GLY A 42 -19.32 -1.75 6.53
CA GLY A 42 -18.44 -1.10 5.57
C GLY A 42 -17.42 -0.21 6.25
N ARG A 43 -16.25 -0.12 5.65
CA ARG A 43 -15.22 0.83 6.04
C ARG A 43 -14.55 1.42 4.80
N ILE A 44 -14.32 2.72 4.80
CA ILE A 44 -13.46 3.37 3.81
C ILE A 44 -12.22 3.85 4.55
N LEU A 45 -11.05 3.45 4.06
CA LEU A 45 -9.76 3.93 4.53
C LEU A 45 -9.16 4.86 3.49
N ALA A 46 -8.69 6.02 3.94
CA ALA A 46 -7.90 6.94 3.17
C ALA A 46 -6.54 7.16 3.87
N ARG A 47 -5.46 7.23 3.10
CA ARG A 47 -4.13 7.60 3.57
C ARG A 47 -3.56 8.67 2.66
N TYR A 48 -2.80 9.58 3.24
CA TYR A 48 -2.00 10.54 2.49
C TYR A 48 -0.65 10.69 3.18
N GLY A 49 0.42 10.72 2.40
CA GLY A 49 1.76 10.81 2.96
C GLY A 49 2.85 11.08 1.96
N ILE A 50 4.06 11.06 2.49
CA ILE A 50 5.31 11.25 1.75
C ILE A 50 6.27 10.12 2.07
N ARG A 51 7.07 9.74 1.07
CA ARG A 51 8.22 8.86 1.20
C ARG A 51 9.46 9.66 0.84
N LEU A 52 10.35 9.82 1.80
CA LEU A 52 11.60 10.57 1.68
C LEU A 52 12.76 9.59 1.61
N TYR A 53 13.52 9.65 0.54
CA TYR A 53 14.73 8.86 0.37
C TYR A 53 15.93 9.62 0.94
N ASN A 54 16.97 8.89 1.34
CA ASN A 54 18.23 9.53 1.75
C ASN A 54 18.83 10.38 0.59
N PRO A 55 19.69 11.38 0.87
CA PRO A 55 20.12 12.38 -0.12
C PRO A 55 20.63 11.81 -1.46
N ASN A 56 21.26 10.64 -1.43
CA ASN A 56 21.76 9.90 -2.59
C ASN A 56 20.64 9.44 -3.56
N PHE A 57 19.41 9.33 -3.08
CA PHE A 57 18.23 8.86 -3.81
C PHE A 57 17.02 9.81 -3.71
N SER A 58 17.19 11.03 -3.19
CA SER A 58 16.10 12.01 -2.96
C SER A 58 15.31 12.40 -4.22
N GLN A 59 15.80 12.12 -5.44
CA GLN A 59 15.02 12.26 -6.67
C GLN A 59 13.77 11.37 -6.70
N ARG A 60 13.77 10.30 -5.90
CA ARG A 60 12.67 9.33 -5.73
C ARG A 60 11.65 9.75 -4.67
N ASP A 61 11.85 10.89 -4.01
CA ASP A 61 10.91 11.40 -3.02
C ASP A 61 9.51 11.44 -3.61
N THR A 62 8.56 10.79 -2.93
CA THR A 62 7.25 10.50 -3.50
C THR A 62 6.15 10.99 -2.58
N HIS A 63 5.17 11.70 -3.13
CA HIS A 63 3.89 11.93 -2.46
C HIS A 63 2.93 10.82 -2.83
N PHE A 64 2.22 10.24 -1.86
CA PHE A 64 1.27 9.18 -2.14
C PHE A 64 -0.07 9.41 -1.45
N TRP A 65 -1.10 8.85 -2.06
CA TRP A 65 -2.41 8.72 -1.43
C TRP A 65 -2.97 7.34 -1.72
N THR A 66 -3.70 6.81 -0.75
CA THR A 66 -4.39 5.53 -0.81
C THR A 66 -5.85 5.75 -0.50
N ILE A 67 -6.75 5.10 -1.21
CA ILE A 67 -8.15 4.99 -0.84
C ILE A 67 -8.63 3.56 -1.05
N GLY A 68 -9.47 3.07 -0.15
CA GLY A 68 -9.92 1.69 -0.26
C GLY A 68 -11.14 1.34 0.58
N PRO A 69 -12.19 0.76 -0.03
CA PRO A 69 -13.27 0.16 0.72
C PRO A 69 -12.84 -1.18 1.32
N HIS A 70 -13.40 -1.47 2.49
CA HIS A 70 -13.39 -2.78 3.13
C HIS A 70 -14.82 -3.13 3.52
N LEU A 71 -15.14 -4.40 3.41
CA LEU A 71 -16.42 -4.95 3.80
C LEU A 71 -16.16 -6.11 4.76
N LYS A 72 -16.82 -6.08 5.91
CA LYS A 72 -16.92 -7.23 6.81
C LYS A 72 -18.35 -7.73 6.76
N TRP A 73 -18.53 -8.99 6.40
CA TRP A 73 -19.82 -9.65 6.37
C TRP A 73 -19.82 -10.89 7.28
N ASN A 74 -20.67 -10.89 8.29
CA ASN A 74 -20.99 -12.07 9.09
C ASN A 74 -22.06 -12.86 8.33
N ILE A 75 -21.64 -13.84 7.52
CA ILE A 75 -22.55 -14.67 6.71
C ILE A 75 -23.40 -15.55 7.62
N THR A 76 -22.76 -16.15 8.63
CA THR A 76 -23.40 -16.88 9.74
C THR A 76 -22.70 -16.52 11.05
N PRO A 77 -23.24 -16.91 12.23
CA PRO A 77 -22.54 -16.69 13.50
C PRO A 77 -21.14 -17.32 13.59
N SER A 78 -20.85 -18.31 12.75
CA SER A 78 -19.56 -19.01 12.71
C SER A 78 -18.74 -18.69 11.46
N LEU A 79 -19.23 -17.89 10.51
CA LEU A 79 -18.56 -17.62 9.24
C LEU A 79 -18.53 -16.12 8.93
N GLU A 80 -17.34 -15.56 8.89
CA GLU A 80 -17.09 -14.16 8.52
C GLU A 80 -16.34 -14.09 7.19
N TRP A 81 -16.68 -13.10 6.37
CA TRP A 81 -15.99 -12.80 5.13
C TRP A 81 -15.55 -11.35 5.11
N PHE A 82 -14.26 -11.13 4.86
CA PHE A 82 -13.64 -9.83 4.70
C PHE A 82 -13.23 -9.64 3.25
N LEU A 83 -13.63 -8.50 2.69
CA LEU A 83 -13.22 -8.06 1.37
C LEU A 83 -12.55 -6.71 1.49
N GLY A 84 -11.38 -6.55 0.87
CA GLY A 84 -10.64 -5.30 0.88
C GLY A 84 -10.16 -4.95 -0.53
N TYR A 85 -10.22 -3.68 -0.86
CA TYR A 85 -9.55 -3.15 -2.04
C TYR A 85 -8.87 -1.83 -1.70
N HIS A 86 -7.64 -1.64 -2.15
CA HIS A 86 -6.90 -0.40 -2.06
C HIS A 86 -6.43 0.01 -3.44
N PHE A 87 -6.68 1.26 -3.77
CA PHE A 87 -6.02 1.98 -4.82
C PHE A 87 -5.01 2.94 -4.21
N GLU A 88 -3.75 2.84 -4.58
CA GLU A 88 -2.71 3.78 -4.17
C GLU A 88 -2.03 4.39 -5.39
N ARG A 89 -1.80 5.70 -5.33
CA ARG A 89 -1.02 6.40 -6.34
C ARG A 89 0.13 7.13 -5.66
N GLY A 90 1.34 6.88 -6.13
CA GLY A 90 2.55 7.60 -5.74
C GLY A 90 3.07 8.43 -6.90
N LEU A 91 3.41 9.70 -6.65
CA LEU A 91 4.03 10.60 -7.62
C LEU A 91 5.40 11.03 -7.12
N ALA A 92 6.45 10.68 -7.88
CA ALA A 92 7.82 11.06 -7.59
C ALA A 92 8.07 12.52 -7.97
N LYS A 93 8.80 13.26 -7.13
CA LYS A 93 9.21 14.66 -7.40
C LYS A 93 10.11 14.77 -8.64
N GLY A 94 10.91 13.74 -8.91
CA GLY A 94 11.79 13.66 -10.08
C GLY A 94 11.08 13.70 -11.44
N ARG A 95 9.76 13.47 -11.50
CA ARG A 95 8.98 13.43 -12.75
C ARG A 95 9.03 14.73 -13.58
N ASN A 96 9.28 15.88 -12.94
CA ASN A 96 9.40 17.18 -13.60
C ASN A 96 10.86 17.64 -13.80
N SER A 97 11.85 16.78 -13.53
CA SER A 97 13.26 17.11 -13.70
C SER A 97 13.75 16.64 -15.08
N GLU A 98 14.08 17.58 -15.96
CA GLU A 98 14.63 17.28 -17.29
C GLU A 98 16.00 16.57 -17.23
N THR A 99 16.70 16.66 -16.09
CA THR A 99 18.07 16.14 -15.90
C THR A 99 18.16 14.78 -15.21
N LEU A 100 17.12 14.33 -14.50
CA LEU A 100 17.14 13.07 -13.72
C LEU A 100 15.98 12.14 -14.13
N LYS A 101 16.25 11.24 -15.09
CA LYS A 101 15.29 10.24 -15.64
C LYS A 101 14.96 9.07 -14.70
N ASP A 102 14.79 9.30 -13.41
CA ASP A 102 14.47 8.25 -12.42
C ASP A 102 13.08 8.50 -11.84
N ASP A 103 12.06 8.40 -12.71
CA ASP A 103 10.65 8.43 -12.30
C ASP A 103 10.31 7.10 -11.63
N VAL A 104 9.92 7.17 -10.35
CA VAL A 104 9.46 6.02 -9.57
C VAL A 104 7.98 6.19 -9.20
N SER A 105 7.27 7.06 -9.92
CA SER A 105 5.83 7.19 -9.81
C SER A 105 5.18 5.83 -10.10
N TYR A 106 4.08 5.56 -9.41
CA TYR A 106 3.41 4.28 -9.54
C TYR A 106 1.92 4.37 -9.25
N VAL A 107 1.21 3.38 -9.76
CA VAL A 107 -0.14 3.03 -9.38
C VAL A 107 -0.11 1.62 -8.82
N ASN A 108 -0.69 1.43 -7.64
CA ASN A 108 -0.82 0.15 -6.98
C ASN A 108 -2.31 -0.18 -6.81
N HIS A 109 -2.65 -1.41 -7.19
CA HIS A 109 -3.94 -2.03 -6.91
C HIS A 109 -3.68 -3.19 -5.98
N TYR A 110 -4.32 -3.19 -4.82
CA TYR A 110 -4.27 -4.29 -3.87
C TYR A 110 -5.69 -4.75 -3.55
N MET A 111 -5.93 -6.05 -3.62
CA MET A 111 -7.19 -6.67 -3.26
C MET A 111 -6.93 -7.79 -2.26
N SER A 112 -7.79 -7.90 -1.25
CA SER A 112 -7.81 -9.02 -0.32
C SER A 112 -9.22 -9.61 -0.21
N SER A 113 -9.27 -10.92 -0.01
CA SER A 113 -10.47 -11.65 0.34
C SER A 113 -10.11 -12.68 1.39
N GLU A 114 -10.73 -12.61 2.56
CA GLU A 114 -10.41 -13.48 3.70
C GLU A 114 -11.70 -14.06 4.27
N LEU A 115 -11.79 -15.38 4.30
CA LEU A 115 -12.91 -16.11 4.89
C LEU A 115 -12.44 -16.72 6.21
N GLU A 116 -13.13 -16.42 7.30
CA GLU A 116 -12.86 -16.97 8.63
C GLU A 116 -14.03 -17.82 9.10
N TRP A 117 -13.78 -19.11 9.35
CA TRP A 117 -14.77 -20.06 9.84
C TRP A 117 -14.39 -20.58 11.23
N ARG A 118 -15.33 -20.48 12.17
CA ARG A 118 -15.20 -20.91 13.57
C ARG A 118 -16.19 -22.04 13.86
N PRO A 119 -15.87 -23.31 13.51
CA PRO A 119 -16.79 -24.45 13.67
C PRO A 119 -17.11 -24.80 15.13
N GLY A 120 -16.37 -24.26 16.10
CA GLY A 120 -16.58 -24.48 17.52
C GLY A 120 -15.83 -23.44 18.35
N LEU A 121 -15.84 -23.60 19.67
CA LEU A 121 -15.31 -22.60 20.60
C LEU A 121 -13.77 -22.47 20.60
N ALA A 122 -13.05 -23.49 20.14
CA ALA A 122 -11.60 -23.56 20.23
C ALA A 122 -10.89 -23.67 18.86
N THR A 123 -11.62 -23.49 17.75
CA THR A 123 -11.07 -23.66 16.40
C THR A 123 -11.50 -22.51 15.51
N SER A 124 -10.52 -21.88 14.87
CA SER A 124 -10.72 -20.95 13.76
C SER A 124 -9.90 -21.41 12.56
N ILE A 125 -10.51 -21.40 11.39
CA ILE A 125 -9.92 -21.76 10.11
C ILE A 125 -10.04 -20.53 9.21
N GLY A 126 -8.91 -20.03 8.72
CA GLY A 126 -8.86 -18.87 7.82
C GLY A 126 -8.38 -19.27 6.42
N LEU A 127 -9.04 -18.72 5.40
CA LEU A 127 -8.56 -18.75 4.01
C LEU A 127 -8.41 -17.33 3.52
N ALA A 128 -7.19 -16.93 3.15
CA ALA A 128 -6.88 -15.59 2.67
C ALA A 128 -6.33 -15.63 1.25
N PHE A 129 -6.85 -14.76 0.40
CA PHE A 129 -6.34 -14.47 -0.93
C PHE A 129 -5.93 -13.00 -1.00
N HIS A 130 -4.72 -12.75 -1.52
CA HIS A 130 -4.20 -11.42 -1.75
C HIS A 130 -3.74 -11.29 -3.19
N TYR A 131 -4.09 -10.18 -3.81
CA TYR A 131 -3.64 -9.82 -5.14
C TYR A 131 -3.07 -8.40 -5.11
N GLU A 132 -1.86 -8.24 -5.64
CA GLU A 132 -1.20 -6.94 -5.74
C GLU A 132 -0.70 -6.73 -7.17
N ARG A 133 -1.00 -5.57 -7.75
CA ARG A 133 -0.48 -5.14 -9.05
C ARG A 133 0.13 -3.76 -8.93
N ASN A 134 1.43 -3.68 -9.18
CA ASN A 134 2.19 -2.44 -9.25
C ASN A 134 2.46 -2.06 -10.70
N LEU A 135 2.12 -0.83 -11.07
CA LEU A 135 2.36 -0.22 -12.38
C LEU A 135 3.27 0.98 -12.17
N PHE A 136 4.54 0.86 -12.55
CA PHE A 136 5.50 1.96 -12.50
C PHE A 136 5.46 2.75 -13.82
N THR A 137 5.65 4.07 -13.74
CA THR A 137 5.68 4.99 -14.89
C THR A 137 6.99 5.71 -14.98
#